data_AF-A0A7Y0VQ23-F1
#
_entry.id   AF-A0A7Y0VQ23-F1
#
_cell.length_a   1.000
_cell.length_b   1.000
_cell.length_c   1.000
_cell.angle_alpha   90.00
_cell.angle_beta   90.00
_cell.angle_gamma   90.00
#
_symmetry.space_group_name_H-M   'P 1'
#
loop_
_entity.id
_entity.type
_entity.pdbx_description
1 polymer ?
#
loop_
_entity_poly.entity_id
_entity_poly.type
_entity_poly.pdbx_seq_one_letter_code
_entity_poly.pdbx_strand_id
1 'polypeptide(L)'
;MFSFIARRLGLLIPTFFGITLLTFALIRMIPGDPVEVMMGERRVDPEMHAQAMERLGLNKPLYAQYLDYVGKLAQGDLGESLRTRTSVWSEFTALFPATLELSMAALLFAGILGLLAGVIAALKRGSLFDHGVMGISLAGYSMPIFWWGLILIMFFSVSLGWTPVSGRIDLLYDIEPRTGFMLIDTLLADEPDAFWDALHHLVLPAIVLGTIPLAVIARMTRSSMLEVLREDYIRTAKAKGLSPARVVFVHGLRNALIPVLTVVGLQVGTLLAGAVLTETIFSWPGIGKWLIEAIGARDYPVVQNGILLIACLVILVNFVVDILYGFANPRIRHQR
;
A
#
# COMPACT_ATOMS: atom_id res chain seq x y z
N MET A 1 21.31 1.28 -18.61
CA MET A 1 20.08 1.84 -18.03
C MET A 1 18.91 1.74 -19.00
N PHE A 2 19.01 2.27 -20.22
CA PHE A 2 17.94 2.14 -21.22
C PHE A 2 17.48 0.70 -21.47
N SER A 3 18.40 -0.24 -21.73
CA SER A 3 18.06 -1.67 -21.91
C SER A 3 17.36 -2.31 -20.70
N PHE A 4 17.72 -1.91 -19.48
CA PHE A 4 17.08 -2.39 -18.24
C PHE A 4 15.64 -1.87 -18.12
N ILE A 5 15.44 -0.57 -18.39
CA ILE A 5 14.12 0.06 -18.39
C ILE A 5 13.24 -0.56 -19.48
N ALA A 6 13.75 -0.71 -20.70
CA ALA A 6 13.02 -1.31 -21.82
C ALA A 6 12.60 -2.76 -21.53
N ARG A 7 13.49 -3.58 -20.94
CA ARG A 7 13.16 -4.96 -20.54
C ARG A 7 12.06 -4.99 -19.48
N ARG A 8 12.10 -4.08 -18.50
CA ARG A 8 11.05 -3.97 -17.48
C ARG A 8 9.72 -3.50 -18.04
N LEU A 9 9.72 -2.50 -18.91
CA LEU A 9 8.51 -2.06 -19.64
C LEU A 9 7.92 -3.21 -20.46
N GLY A 10 8.76 -4.01 -21.12
CA GLY A 10 8.33 -5.19 -21.86
C GLY A 10 7.62 -6.24 -20.98
N LEU A 11 7.99 -6.37 -19.70
CA LEU A 11 7.31 -7.25 -18.73
C LEU A 11 5.98 -6.67 -18.22
N LEU A 12 5.77 -5.35 -18.30
CA LEU A 12 4.52 -4.73 -17.86
C LEU A 12 3.36 -5.08 -18.80
N ILE A 13 3.62 -5.17 -20.10
CA ILE A 13 2.60 -5.47 -21.11
C ILE A 13 1.89 -6.82 -20.87
N PRO A 14 2.60 -7.98 -20.76
CA PRO A 14 1.93 -9.25 -20.50
C PRO A 14 1.28 -9.28 -19.11
N THR A 15 1.85 -8.60 -18.13
CA THR A 15 1.28 -8.50 -16.77
C THR A 15 -0.05 -7.75 -16.79
N PHE A 16 -0.10 -6.59 -17.45
CA PHE A 16 -1.30 -5.78 -17.61
C PHE A 16 -2.40 -6.56 -18.34
N PHE A 17 -2.04 -7.24 -19.45
CA PHE A 17 -2.99 -8.09 -20.17
C PHE A 17 -3.50 -9.26 -19.31
N GLY A 18 -2.63 -9.86 -18.51
CA GLY A 18 -3.01 -10.90 -17.55
C GLY A 18 -4.02 -10.38 -16.52
N ILE A 19 -3.83 -9.16 -16.01
CA ILE A 19 -4.74 -8.53 -15.05
C ILE A 19 -6.08 -8.15 -15.70
N THR A 20 -6.08 -7.59 -16.91
CA THR A 20 -7.33 -7.27 -17.62
C THR A 20 -8.13 -8.53 -17.89
N LEU A 21 -7.48 -9.63 -18.27
CA LEU A 21 -8.13 -10.92 -18.47
C LEU A 21 -8.66 -11.49 -17.14
N LEU A 22 -7.87 -11.42 -16.07
CA LEU A 22 -8.24 -11.92 -14.75
C LEU A 22 -9.45 -11.17 -14.19
N THR A 23 -9.41 -9.84 -14.17
CA THR A 23 -10.52 -8.99 -13.68
C THR A 23 -11.79 -9.23 -14.47
N PHE A 24 -11.67 -9.33 -15.80
CA PHE A 24 -12.77 -9.64 -16.71
C PHE A 24 -13.37 -11.04 -16.46
N ALA A 25 -12.54 -12.04 -16.22
CA ALA A 25 -12.98 -13.41 -15.95
C ALA A 25 -13.66 -13.51 -14.56
N LEU A 26 -13.04 -12.92 -13.53
CA LEU A 26 -13.53 -12.97 -12.15
C LEU A 26 -14.97 -12.49 -12.04
N ILE A 27 -15.32 -11.37 -12.68
CA ILE A 27 -16.67 -10.83 -12.60
C ILE A 27 -17.71 -11.72 -13.29
N ARG A 28 -17.34 -12.38 -14.38
CA ARG A 28 -18.23 -13.34 -15.06
C ARG A 28 -18.38 -14.66 -14.34
N MET A 29 -17.49 -14.95 -13.38
CA MET A 29 -17.60 -16.11 -12.52
C MET A 29 -18.47 -15.84 -11.29
N ILE A 30 -18.82 -14.57 -11.01
CA ILE A 30 -19.72 -14.23 -9.90
C ILE A 30 -21.14 -14.70 -10.27
N PRO A 31 -21.78 -15.55 -9.45
CA PRO A 31 -23.12 -16.03 -9.73
C PRO A 31 -24.15 -14.90 -9.57
N GLY A 32 -24.99 -14.73 -10.58
CA GLY A 32 -26.06 -13.74 -10.62
C GLY A 32 -26.19 -13.13 -12.02
N ASP A 33 -27.39 -12.66 -12.36
CA ASP A 33 -27.59 -11.96 -13.61
C ASP A 33 -27.08 -10.52 -13.50
N PRO A 34 -26.09 -10.09 -14.32
CA PRO A 34 -25.55 -8.75 -14.26
C PRO A 34 -26.62 -7.67 -14.44
N VAL A 35 -27.64 -7.92 -15.27
CA VAL A 35 -28.73 -6.97 -15.51
C VAL A 35 -29.62 -6.87 -14.28
N GLU A 36 -30.00 -7.99 -13.66
CA GLU A 36 -30.82 -7.95 -12.43
C GLU A 36 -30.09 -7.24 -11.29
N VAL A 37 -28.77 -7.44 -11.18
CA VAL A 37 -27.94 -6.78 -10.16
C VAL A 37 -27.79 -5.28 -10.46
N MET A 38 -27.58 -4.89 -11.71
CA MET A 38 -27.51 -3.47 -12.11
C MET A 38 -28.84 -2.73 -11.95
N MET A 39 -29.96 -3.42 -12.13
CA MET A 39 -31.31 -2.86 -12.00
C MET A 39 -31.79 -2.86 -10.54
N GLY A 40 -31.11 -3.57 -9.63
CA GLY A 40 -31.48 -3.64 -8.20
C GLY A 40 -32.77 -4.42 -7.94
N GLU A 41 -33.32 -5.08 -8.96
CA GLU A 41 -34.59 -5.80 -8.92
C GLU A 41 -34.36 -7.28 -9.24
N ARG A 42 -34.80 -8.18 -8.35
CA ARG A 42 -34.71 -9.65 -8.55
C ARG A 42 -35.63 -10.18 -9.66
N ARG A 43 -36.47 -9.33 -10.26
CA ARG A 43 -37.40 -9.66 -11.35
C ARG A 43 -37.54 -8.46 -12.27
N VAL A 44 -36.55 -8.29 -13.14
CA VAL A 44 -36.65 -7.35 -14.26
C VAL A 44 -37.62 -7.94 -15.27
N ASP A 45 -38.52 -7.11 -15.82
CA ASP A 45 -39.40 -7.51 -16.92
C ASP A 45 -38.58 -8.13 -18.07
N PRO A 46 -38.95 -9.30 -18.63
CA PRO A 46 -38.14 -9.99 -19.64
C PRO A 46 -37.80 -9.13 -20.87
N GLU A 47 -38.67 -8.19 -21.25
CA GLU A 47 -38.38 -7.26 -22.35
C GLU A 47 -37.32 -6.22 -21.96
N MET A 48 -37.42 -5.61 -20.77
CA MET A 48 -36.39 -4.70 -20.26
C MET A 48 -35.06 -5.41 -20.05
N HIS A 49 -35.09 -6.66 -19.61
CA HIS A 49 -33.90 -7.48 -19.43
C HIS A 49 -33.18 -7.74 -20.77
N ALA A 50 -33.91 -8.17 -21.79
CA ALA A 50 -33.35 -8.42 -23.12
C ALA A 50 -32.75 -7.13 -23.73
N GLN A 51 -33.44 -5.99 -23.58
CA GLN A 51 -32.93 -4.70 -24.04
C GLN A 51 -31.65 -4.27 -23.30
N ALA A 52 -31.57 -4.51 -21.99
CA ALA A 52 -30.38 -4.22 -21.19
C ALA A 52 -29.21 -5.14 -21.57
N MET A 53 -29.45 -6.44 -21.78
CA MET A 53 -28.45 -7.39 -22.25
C MET A 53 -27.85 -6.98 -23.61
N GLU A 54 -28.69 -6.49 -24.52
CA GLU A 54 -28.26 -6.02 -25.83
C GLU A 54 -27.47 -4.70 -25.75
N ARG A 55 -27.97 -3.71 -24.98
CA ARG A 55 -27.28 -2.41 -24.78
C ARG A 55 -25.92 -2.56 -24.09
N LEU A 56 -25.82 -3.47 -23.13
CA LEU A 56 -24.57 -3.73 -22.40
C LEU A 56 -23.64 -4.70 -23.15
N GLY A 57 -24.09 -5.25 -24.28
CA GLY A 57 -23.32 -6.22 -25.07
C GLY A 57 -23.08 -7.56 -24.35
N LEU A 58 -23.85 -7.85 -23.31
CA LEU A 58 -23.73 -9.06 -22.50
C LEU A 58 -24.23 -10.30 -23.24
N ASN A 59 -24.99 -10.12 -24.33
CA ASN A 59 -25.42 -11.16 -25.25
C ASN A 59 -24.31 -11.62 -26.23
N LYS A 60 -23.20 -10.86 -26.35
CA LYS A 60 -22.10 -11.21 -27.27
C LYS A 60 -21.27 -12.39 -26.74
N PRO A 61 -20.55 -13.13 -27.60
CA PRO A 61 -19.56 -14.10 -27.15
C PRO A 61 -18.49 -13.47 -26.23
N LEU A 62 -17.96 -14.25 -25.28
CA LEU A 62 -17.01 -13.75 -24.27
C LEU A 62 -15.79 -13.02 -24.85
N TYR A 63 -15.25 -13.50 -25.97
CA TYR A 63 -14.11 -12.85 -26.63
C TYR A 63 -14.48 -11.45 -27.14
N ALA A 64 -15.69 -11.25 -27.66
CA ALA A 64 -16.14 -9.97 -28.17
C ALA A 64 -16.39 -8.98 -27.02
N GLN A 65 -16.98 -9.47 -25.91
CA GLN A 65 -17.12 -8.66 -24.70
C GLN A 65 -15.76 -8.23 -24.14
N TYR A 66 -14.72 -9.08 -24.25
CA TYR A 66 -13.36 -8.75 -23.82
C TYR A 66 -12.74 -7.67 -24.68
N LEU A 67 -12.89 -7.78 -26.00
CA LEU A 67 -12.41 -6.76 -26.93
C LEU A 67 -13.11 -5.41 -26.71
N ASP A 68 -14.43 -5.42 -26.46
CA ASP A 68 -15.18 -4.20 -26.12
C ASP A 68 -14.66 -3.58 -24.81
N TYR A 69 -14.44 -4.40 -23.78
CA TYR A 69 -13.88 -3.96 -22.49
C TYR A 69 -12.50 -3.34 -22.65
N VAL A 70 -11.58 -4.03 -23.32
CA VAL A 70 -10.22 -3.50 -23.58
C VAL A 70 -10.28 -2.25 -24.46
N GLY A 71 -11.21 -2.19 -25.41
CA GLY A 71 -11.45 -1.01 -26.25
C GLY A 71 -11.88 0.21 -25.43
N LYS A 72 -12.78 0.05 -24.47
CA LYS A 72 -13.17 1.12 -23.52
C LYS A 72 -12.02 1.56 -22.64
N LEU A 73 -11.27 0.60 -22.06
CA LEU A 73 -10.08 0.90 -21.27
C LEU A 73 -9.04 1.71 -22.06
N ALA A 74 -8.82 1.36 -23.33
CA ALA A 74 -7.88 2.07 -24.20
C ALA A 74 -8.32 3.52 -24.51
N GLN A 75 -9.60 3.83 -24.37
CA GLN A 75 -10.16 5.17 -24.51
C GLN A 75 -10.19 5.93 -23.17
N GLY A 76 -9.77 5.29 -22.06
CA GLY A 76 -9.84 5.86 -20.71
C GLY A 76 -11.21 5.73 -20.04
N ASP A 77 -12.14 4.96 -20.62
CA ASP A 77 -13.45 4.70 -20.02
C ASP A 77 -13.36 3.53 -19.03
N LEU A 78 -13.38 3.86 -17.74
CA LEU A 78 -13.43 2.92 -16.61
C LEU A 78 -14.85 2.63 -16.13
N GLY A 79 -15.87 3.12 -16.85
CA GLY A 79 -17.26 3.01 -16.47
C GLY A 79 -17.63 3.84 -15.24
N GLU A 80 -18.86 3.62 -14.80
CA GLU A 80 -19.49 4.32 -13.68
C GLU A 80 -19.92 3.34 -12.61
N SER A 81 -19.84 3.76 -11.36
CA SER A 81 -20.39 3.03 -10.23
C SER A 81 -21.90 2.87 -10.39
N LEU A 82 -22.39 1.67 -10.11
CA LEU A 82 -23.83 1.39 -10.09
C LEU A 82 -24.52 2.08 -8.92
N ARG A 83 -23.79 2.32 -7.82
CA ARG A 83 -24.29 2.91 -6.59
C ARG A 83 -24.28 4.44 -6.64
N THR A 84 -23.15 5.04 -6.97
CA THR A 84 -22.97 6.49 -6.90
C THR A 84 -23.30 7.20 -8.21
N ARG A 85 -23.34 6.44 -9.34
CA ARG A 85 -23.44 6.98 -10.70
C ARG A 85 -22.32 7.97 -11.05
N THR A 86 -21.17 7.84 -10.40
CA THR A 86 -19.97 8.61 -10.72
C THR A 86 -18.92 7.73 -11.39
N SER A 87 -17.98 8.34 -12.09
CA SER A 87 -16.91 7.60 -12.76
C SER A 87 -16.02 6.88 -11.75
N VAL A 88 -15.64 5.65 -12.06
CA VAL A 88 -14.69 4.88 -11.22
C VAL A 88 -13.37 5.63 -11.05
N TRP A 89 -12.93 6.39 -12.06
CA TRP A 89 -11.73 7.22 -11.98
C TRP A 89 -11.85 8.33 -10.94
N SER A 90 -12.99 9.03 -10.90
CA SER A 90 -13.22 10.11 -9.94
C SER A 90 -13.26 9.59 -8.50
N GLU A 91 -13.93 8.46 -8.25
CA GLU A 91 -13.94 7.86 -6.92
C GLU A 91 -12.54 7.41 -6.49
N PHE A 92 -11.81 6.75 -7.39
CA PHE A 92 -10.46 6.30 -7.11
C PHE A 92 -9.52 7.46 -6.77
N THR A 93 -9.52 8.52 -7.58
CA THR A 93 -8.63 9.66 -7.39
C THR A 93 -8.97 10.50 -6.16
N ALA A 94 -10.25 10.54 -5.75
CA ALA A 94 -10.66 11.18 -4.51
C ALA A 94 -10.16 10.44 -3.26
N LEU A 95 -10.10 9.10 -3.32
CA LEU A 95 -9.75 8.25 -2.17
C LEU A 95 -8.26 7.87 -2.12
N PHE A 96 -7.58 7.89 -3.27
CA PHE A 96 -6.17 7.53 -3.39
C PHE A 96 -5.23 8.29 -2.44
N PRO A 97 -5.37 9.62 -2.25
CA PRO A 97 -4.55 10.37 -1.30
C PRO A 97 -4.60 9.81 0.12
N ALA A 98 -5.76 9.33 0.58
CA ALA A 98 -5.91 8.76 1.93
C ALA A 98 -5.10 7.47 2.10
N THR A 99 -5.17 6.56 1.14
CA THR A 99 -4.38 5.31 1.15
C THR A 99 -2.89 5.59 1.08
N LEU A 100 -2.49 6.57 0.26
CA LEU A 100 -1.10 6.96 0.11
C LEU A 100 -0.55 7.61 1.38
N GLU A 101 -1.31 8.52 2.01
CA GLU A 101 -0.97 9.14 3.29
C GLU A 101 -0.71 8.10 4.37
N LEU A 102 -1.64 7.15 4.55
CA LEU A 102 -1.52 6.06 5.50
C LEU A 102 -0.31 5.18 5.22
N SER A 103 -0.11 4.79 3.95
CA SER A 103 1.01 3.94 3.54
C SER A 103 2.35 4.63 3.74
N MET A 104 2.45 5.92 3.44
CA MET A 104 3.66 6.71 3.67
C MET A 104 3.96 6.87 5.15
N ALA A 105 2.96 7.16 5.98
CA ALA A 105 3.13 7.25 7.42
C ALA A 105 3.60 5.92 8.03
N ALA A 106 3.00 4.80 7.61
CA ALA A 106 3.41 3.46 8.00
C ALA A 106 4.86 3.16 7.58
N LEU A 107 5.25 3.53 6.35
CA LEU A 107 6.61 3.35 5.85
C LEU A 107 7.63 4.19 6.60
N LEU A 108 7.30 5.46 6.92
CA LEU A 108 8.18 6.34 7.69
C LEU A 108 8.37 5.82 9.11
N PHE A 109 7.28 5.44 9.78
CA PHE A 109 7.31 4.79 11.09
C PHE A 109 8.20 3.55 11.08
N ALA A 110 7.94 2.64 10.14
CA ALA A 110 8.69 1.39 10.00
C ALA A 110 10.16 1.61 9.63
N GLY A 111 10.43 2.55 8.73
CA GLY A 111 11.77 2.88 8.26
C GLY A 111 12.62 3.47 9.38
N ILE A 112 12.11 4.48 10.09
CA ILE A 112 12.85 5.15 11.16
C ILE A 112 13.09 4.18 12.32
N LEU A 113 12.03 3.58 12.87
CA LEU A 113 12.17 2.71 14.04
C LEU A 113 12.87 1.39 13.69
N GLY A 114 12.57 0.82 12.53
CA GLY A 114 13.23 -0.41 12.06
C GLY A 114 14.72 -0.22 11.87
N LEU A 115 15.14 0.88 11.25
CA LEU A 115 16.56 1.19 11.05
C LEU A 115 17.28 1.38 12.40
N LEU A 116 16.70 2.18 13.30
CA LEU A 116 17.28 2.42 14.63
C LEU A 116 17.37 1.13 15.45
N ALA A 117 16.29 0.36 15.53
CA ALA A 117 16.26 -0.91 16.25
C ALA A 117 17.27 -1.91 15.68
N GLY A 118 17.37 -2.01 14.35
CA GLY A 118 18.31 -2.89 13.67
C GLY A 118 19.77 -2.52 13.91
N VAL A 119 20.11 -1.21 13.86
CA VAL A 119 21.46 -0.72 14.18
C VAL A 119 21.81 -1.03 15.63
N ILE A 120 20.93 -0.72 16.59
CA ILE A 120 21.20 -0.94 18.02
C ILE A 120 21.35 -2.43 18.30
N ALA A 121 20.49 -3.28 17.73
CA ALA A 121 20.56 -4.73 17.88
C ALA A 121 21.87 -5.31 17.31
N ALA A 122 22.37 -4.79 16.18
CA ALA A 122 23.66 -5.20 15.62
C ALA A 122 24.85 -4.79 16.51
N LEU A 123 24.83 -3.57 17.05
CA LEU A 123 25.87 -3.09 17.96
C LEU A 123 25.91 -3.87 19.28
N LYS A 124 24.73 -4.25 19.78
CA LYS A 124 24.57 -5.04 21.01
C LYS A 124 24.28 -6.51 20.72
N ARG A 125 24.93 -7.08 19.70
CA ARG A 125 24.71 -8.47 19.28
C ARG A 125 24.82 -9.44 20.46
N GLY A 126 23.84 -10.32 20.60
CA GLY A 126 23.79 -11.32 21.67
C GLY A 126 23.29 -10.79 23.02
N SER A 127 22.99 -9.49 23.14
CA SER A 127 22.35 -8.94 24.33
C SER A 127 20.87 -9.29 24.42
N LEU A 128 20.25 -9.04 25.57
CA LEU A 128 18.80 -9.14 25.75
C LEU A 128 18.04 -8.19 24.82
N PHE A 129 18.60 -7.03 24.50
CA PHE A 129 17.99 -6.09 23.56
C PHE A 129 17.94 -6.68 22.15
N ASP A 130 19.03 -7.29 21.69
CA ASP A 130 19.08 -7.96 20.39
C ASP A 130 18.02 -9.07 20.30
N HIS A 131 18.02 -9.99 21.27
CA HIS A 131 17.03 -11.08 21.31
C HIS A 131 15.59 -10.57 21.43
N GLY A 132 15.35 -9.52 22.22
CA GLY A 132 14.05 -8.87 22.37
C GLY A 132 13.54 -8.27 21.06
N VAL A 133 14.37 -7.46 20.37
CA VAL A 133 14.01 -6.87 19.07
C VAL A 133 13.73 -7.97 18.04
N MET A 134 14.55 -9.02 17.98
CA MET A 134 14.34 -10.14 17.05
C MET A 134 13.08 -10.94 17.37
N GLY A 135 12.82 -11.20 18.66
CA GLY A 135 11.62 -11.90 19.13
C GLY A 135 10.35 -11.12 18.84
N ILE A 136 10.31 -9.82 19.19
CA ILE A 136 9.17 -8.92 18.90
C ILE A 136 8.97 -8.79 17.39
N SER A 137 10.04 -8.64 16.61
CA SER A 137 9.95 -8.58 15.14
C SER A 137 9.38 -9.86 14.54
N LEU A 138 9.74 -11.03 15.08
CA LEU A 138 9.21 -12.31 14.62
C LEU A 138 7.74 -12.47 14.99
N ALA A 139 7.37 -12.13 16.23
CA ALA A 139 6.00 -12.15 16.70
C ALA A 139 5.10 -11.21 15.88
N GLY A 140 5.49 -9.95 15.72
CA GLY A 140 4.71 -8.96 14.97
C GLY A 140 4.56 -9.31 13.48
N TYR A 141 5.58 -9.94 12.88
CA TYR A 141 5.48 -10.43 11.50
C TYR A 141 4.50 -11.63 11.36
N SER A 142 4.33 -12.42 12.42
CA SER A 142 3.54 -13.64 12.39
C SER A 142 2.06 -13.40 12.77
N MET A 143 1.75 -12.24 13.35
CA MET A 143 0.38 -11.90 13.74
C MET A 143 -0.43 -11.44 12.51
N PRO A 144 -1.66 -11.94 12.32
CA PRO A 144 -2.56 -11.40 11.32
C PRO A 144 -2.84 -9.91 11.58
N ILE A 145 -2.70 -9.08 10.55
CA ILE A 145 -2.79 -7.62 10.69
C ILE A 145 -4.14 -7.18 11.28
N PHE A 146 -5.22 -7.88 10.95
CA PHE A 146 -6.55 -7.54 11.45
C PHE A 146 -6.66 -7.77 12.96
N TRP A 147 -6.15 -8.91 13.43
CA TRP A 147 -6.19 -9.29 14.82
C TRP A 147 -5.29 -8.36 15.65
N TRP A 148 -4.11 -8.06 15.12
CA TRP A 148 -3.20 -7.09 15.71
C TRP A 148 -3.82 -5.69 15.82
N GLY A 149 -4.46 -5.21 14.74
CA GLY A 149 -5.18 -3.94 14.74
C GLY A 149 -6.29 -3.87 15.78
N LEU A 150 -7.11 -4.91 15.89
CA LEU A 150 -8.19 -4.97 16.88
C LEU A 150 -7.67 -4.97 18.32
N ILE A 151 -6.61 -5.71 18.63
CA ILE A 151 -5.99 -5.68 19.96
C ILE A 151 -5.47 -4.28 20.29
N LEU A 152 -4.78 -3.65 19.34
CA LEU A 152 -4.23 -2.32 19.53
C LEU A 152 -5.34 -1.28 19.74
N ILE A 153 -6.46 -1.37 19.01
CA ILE A 153 -7.63 -0.51 19.25
C ILE A 153 -8.21 -0.73 20.65
N MET A 154 -8.42 -1.99 21.05
CA MET A 154 -8.98 -2.30 22.38
C MET A 154 -8.09 -1.76 23.51
N PHE A 155 -6.78 -1.85 23.34
CA PHE A 155 -5.84 -1.39 24.36
C PHE A 155 -5.62 0.12 24.34
N PHE A 156 -5.22 0.69 23.21
CA PHE A 156 -4.83 2.11 23.12
C PHE A 156 -6.02 3.05 22.97
N SER A 157 -7.02 2.68 22.18
CA SER A 157 -8.17 3.55 21.94
C SER A 157 -9.24 3.38 23.02
N VAL A 158 -9.63 2.14 23.36
CA VAL A 158 -10.76 1.89 24.27
C VAL A 158 -10.35 1.91 25.75
N SER A 159 -9.29 1.17 26.12
CA SER A 159 -8.88 1.07 27.52
C SER A 159 -8.14 2.32 28.00
N LEU A 160 -7.21 2.85 27.19
CA LEU A 160 -6.35 3.97 27.56
C LEU A 160 -6.85 5.33 27.08
N GLY A 161 -7.68 5.38 26.03
CA GLY A 161 -8.14 6.64 25.43
C GLY A 161 -7.03 7.48 24.80
N TRP A 162 -5.92 6.85 24.36
CA TRP A 162 -4.76 7.57 23.81
C TRP A 162 -4.94 7.97 22.36
N THR A 163 -5.68 7.18 21.59
CA THR A 163 -5.91 7.40 20.17
C THR A 163 -7.37 7.20 19.82
N PRO A 164 -7.88 7.87 18.77
CA PRO A 164 -9.21 7.60 18.24
C PRO A 164 -9.36 6.14 17.77
N VAL A 165 -10.61 5.68 17.66
CA VAL A 165 -10.92 4.31 17.22
C VAL A 165 -10.96 4.23 15.69
N SER A 166 -11.39 5.29 15.02
CA SER A 166 -11.70 5.25 13.60
C SER A 166 -11.71 6.64 12.96
N GLY A 167 -11.62 6.69 11.63
CA GLY A 167 -11.71 7.93 10.85
C GLY A 167 -10.34 8.58 10.61
N ARG A 168 -10.38 9.77 9.98
CA ARG A 168 -9.18 10.58 9.69
C ARG A 168 -9.10 11.84 10.52
N ILE A 169 -10.23 12.26 11.09
CA ILE A 169 -10.40 13.48 11.87
C ILE A 169 -11.72 13.38 12.65
N ASP A 170 -11.83 14.07 13.77
CA ASP A 170 -13.05 14.19 14.56
C ASP A 170 -14.15 14.93 13.77
N LEU A 171 -15.42 14.58 14.04
CA LEU A 171 -16.60 15.17 13.41
C LEU A 171 -16.82 16.64 13.78
N LEU A 172 -16.12 17.16 14.80
CA LEU A 172 -16.12 18.57 15.19
C LEU A 172 -15.47 19.48 14.14
N TYR A 173 -14.60 18.95 13.27
CA TYR A 173 -13.88 19.71 12.25
C TYR A 173 -14.48 19.45 10.87
N ASP A 174 -14.84 20.52 10.15
CA ASP A 174 -15.32 20.44 8.76
C ASP A 174 -14.27 20.99 7.80
N ILE A 175 -13.40 20.09 7.32
CA ILE A 175 -12.25 20.44 6.48
C ILE A 175 -12.56 20.11 5.03
N GLU A 176 -12.68 21.13 4.18
CA GLU A 176 -12.92 20.96 2.75
C GLU A 176 -11.70 20.32 2.06
N PRO A 177 -11.84 19.16 1.38
CA PRO A 177 -10.71 18.49 0.75
C PRO A 177 -10.17 19.28 -0.44
N ARG A 178 -8.92 19.78 -0.35
CA ARG A 178 -8.24 20.47 -1.46
C ARG A 178 -7.28 19.55 -2.20
N THR A 179 -6.52 18.76 -1.45
CA THR A 179 -5.53 17.81 -1.98
C THR A 179 -5.95 16.35 -1.75
N GLY A 180 -6.86 16.11 -0.80
CA GLY A 180 -7.27 14.78 -0.34
C GLY A 180 -6.35 14.19 0.74
N PHE A 181 -5.18 14.78 0.96
CA PHE A 181 -4.30 14.47 2.09
C PHE A 181 -4.77 15.24 3.31
N MET A 182 -5.24 14.53 4.34
CA MET A 182 -5.87 15.15 5.50
C MET A 182 -4.86 16.00 6.27
N LEU A 183 -3.62 15.55 6.40
CA LEU A 183 -2.58 16.33 7.08
C LEU A 183 -2.22 17.61 6.32
N ILE A 184 -2.28 17.60 4.99
CA ILE A 184 -1.99 18.81 4.19
C ILE A 184 -3.20 19.74 4.24
N ASP A 185 -4.41 19.21 4.06
CA ASP A 185 -5.63 19.99 4.02
C ASP A 185 -5.91 20.66 5.38
N THR A 186 -5.63 19.98 6.50
CA THR A 186 -5.71 20.56 7.85
C THR A 186 -4.62 21.58 8.15
N LEU A 187 -3.40 21.44 7.61
CA LEU A 187 -2.36 22.48 7.73
C LEU A 187 -2.70 23.75 6.96
N LEU A 188 -3.45 23.61 5.86
CA LEU A 188 -3.90 24.73 5.03
C LEU A 188 -5.22 25.33 5.52
N ALA A 189 -5.89 24.67 6.46
CA ALA A 189 -7.10 25.18 7.09
C ALA A 189 -6.74 26.21 8.18
N ASP A 190 -7.68 27.12 8.45
CA ASP A 190 -7.52 28.15 9.49
C ASP A 190 -7.77 27.60 10.92
N GLU A 191 -7.73 26.27 11.10
CA GLU A 191 -7.97 25.58 12.36
C GLU A 191 -6.76 24.71 12.78
N PRO A 192 -5.83 25.24 13.59
CA PRO A 192 -4.57 24.55 13.89
C PRO A 192 -4.75 23.26 14.71
N ASP A 193 -5.84 23.15 15.48
CA ASP A 193 -6.12 21.97 16.29
C ASP A 193 -6.55 20.77 15.44
N ALA A 194 -7.15 21.02 14.26
CA ALA A 194 -7.56 20.00 13.30
C ALA A 194 -6.38 19.15 12.80
N PHE A 195 -5.20 19.76 12.64
CA PHE A 195 -4.00 19.04 12.22
C PHE A 195 -3.53 18.02 13.26
N TRP A 196 -3.51 18.42 14.54
CA TRP A 196 -3.10 17.53 15.62
C TRP A 196 -4.11 16.40 15.82
N ASP A 197 -5.39 16.69 15.68
CA ASP A 197 -6.43 15.68 15.68
C ASP A 197 -6.26 14.66 14.54
N ALA A 198 -6.06 15.14 13.31
CA ALA A 198 -5.80 14.27 12.17
C ALA A 198 -4.53 13.43 12.34
N LEU A 199 -3.48 13.99 12.94
CA LEU A 199 -2.27 13.25 13.26
C LEU A 199 -2.53 12.15 14.29
N HIS A 200 -3.31 12.42 15.35
CA HIS A 200 -3.70 11.42 16.34
C HIS A 200 -4.51 10.27 15.72
N HIS A 201 -5.41 10.56 14.77
CA HIS A 201 -6.15 9.55 14.01
C HIS A 201 -5.23 8.67 13.15
N LEU A 202 -4.09 9.20 12.67
CA LEU A 202 -3.16 8.48 11.81
C LEU A 202 -2.20 7.56 12.56
N VAL A 203 -1.86 7.86 13.83
CA VAL A 203 -0.82 7.15 14.59
C VAL A 203 -1.07 5.64 14.67
N LEU A 204 -2.24 5.23 15.17
CA LEU A 204 -2.51 3.81 15.42
C LEU A 204 -2.64 2.99 14.11
N PRO A 205 -3.39 3.46 13.08
CA PRO A 205 -3.39 2.82 11.77
C PRO A 205 -1.99 2.67 11.16
N ALA A 206 -1.15 3.71 11.25
CA ALA A 206 0.20 3.68 10.70
C ALA A 206 1.10 2.68 11.43
N ILE A 207 0.97 2.54 12.76
CA ILE A 207 1.69 1.53 13.55
C ILE A 207 1.26 0.12 13.14
N VAL A 208 -0.05 -0.13 13.02
CA VAL A 208 -0.59 -1.44 12.62
C VAL A 208 -0.07 -1.83 11.25
N LEU A 209 -0.23 -0.94 10.26
CA LEU A 209 0.22 -1.18 8.89
C LEU A 209 1.75 -1.28 8.78
N GLY A 210 2.49 -0.48 9.55
CA GLY A 210 3.94 -0.43 9.56
C GLY A 210 4.61 -1.58 10.32
N THR A 211 3.87 -2.39 11.10
CA THR A 211 4.43 -3.44 11.95
C THR A 211 5.23 -4.48 11.15
N ILE A 212 4.69 -4.96 10.02
CA ILE A 212 5.35 -5.94 9.16
C ILE A 212 6.61 -5.34 8.51
N PRO A 213 6.55 -4.18 7.81
CA PRO A 213 7.73 -3.53 7.27
C PRO A 213 8.79 -3.22 8.34
N LEU A 214 8.40 -2.79 9.54
CA LEU A 214 9.33 -2.49 10.64
C LEU A 214 10.16 -3.72 10.99
N ALA A 215 9.51 -4.87 11.16
CA ALA A 215 10.17 -6.13 11.47
C ALA A 215 11.15 -6.55 10.36
N VAL A 216 10.75 -6.40 9.09
CA VAL A 216 11.61 -6.76 7.95
C VAL A 216 12.82 -5.81 7.86
N ILE A 217 12.59 -4.50 8.00
CA ILE A 217 13.64 -3.46 7.95
C ILE A 217 14.62 -3.63 9.11
N ALA A 218 14.14 -3.89 10.32
CA ALA A 218 14.99 -4.11 11.49
C ALA A 218 15.90 -5.33 11.32
N ARG A 219 15.36 -6.46 10.85
CA ARG A 219 16.14 -7.68 10.60
C ARG A 219 17.19 -7.49 9.50
N MET A 220 16.80 -6.87 8.38
CA MET A 220 17.73 -6.60 7.28
C MET A 220 18.84 -5.65 7.73
N THR A 221 18.48 -4.54 8.37
CA THR A 221 19.45 -3.56 8.90
C THR A 221 20.42 -4.22 9.85
N ARG A 222 19.92 -5.06 10.77
CA ARG A 222 20.77 -5.78 11.71
C ARG A 222 21.75 -6.70 10.98
N SER A 223 21.27 -7.51 10.03
CA SER A 223 22.12 -8.44 9.28
C SER A 223 23.22 -7.69 8.51
N SER A 224 22.84 -6.66 7.75
CA SER A 224 23.78 -5.86 6.96
C SER A 224 24.78 -5.11 7.85
N MET A 225 24.37 -4.59 9.00
CA MET A 225 25.28 -3.96 9.95
C MET A 225 26.29 -4.95 10.54
N LEU A 226 25.86 -6.18 10.87
CA LEU A 226 26.76 -7.20 11.40
C LEU A 226 27.82 -7.66 10.40
N GLU A 227 27.47 -7.73 9.12
CA GLU A 227 28.41 -7.99 8.03
C GLU A 227 29.39 -6.84 7.87
N VAL A 228 28.87 -5.61 7.68
CA VAL A 228 29.68 -4.42 7.44
C VAL A 228 30.65 -4.12 8.59
N LEU A 229 30.23 -4.26 9.85
CA LEU A 229 31.09 -3.99 11.01
C LEU A 229 32.31 -4.93 11.13
N ARG A 230 32.34 -6.03 10.36
CA ARG A 230 33.44 -6.99 10.31
C ARG A 230 34.46 -6.70 9.20
N GLU A 231 34.16 -5.76 8.32
CA GLU A 231 35.00 -5.41 7.18
C GLU A 231 36.31 -4.69 7.58
N ASP A 232 37.35 -4.86 6.77
CA ASP A 232 38.68 -4.33 7.08
C ASP A 232 38.72 -2.79 7.07
N TYR A 233 37.95 -2.12 6.21
CA TYR A 233 37.87 -0.66 6.21
C TYR A 233 37.28 -0.09 7.51
N ILE A 234 36.42 -0.84 8.21
CA ILE A 234 35.92 -0.47 9.54
C ILE A 234 37.02 -0.61 10.59
N ARG A 235 37.84 -1.67 10.50
CA ARG A 235 39.01 -1.83 11.38
C ARG A 235 40.02 -0.70 11.17
N THR A 236 40.29 -0.33 9.92
CA THR A 236 41.14 0.83 9.58
C THR A 236 40.56 2.13 10.14
N ALA A 237 39.26 2.36 10.03
CA ALA A 237 38.59 3.53 10.58
C ALA A 237 38.75 3.63 12.11
N LYS A 238 38.64 2.50 12.82
CA LYS A 238 38.90 2.41 14.27
C LYS A 238 40.37 2.67 14.61
N ALA A 239 41.31 2.09 13.84
CA ALA A 239 42.74 2.27 14.06
C ALA A 239 43.20 3.73 13.84
N LYS A 240 42.51 4.49 12.97
CA LYS A 240 42.70 5.94 12.80
C LYS A 240 42.16 6.79 13.95
N GLY A 241 41.58 6.20 14.99
CA GLY A 241 41.05 6.91 16.16
C GLY A 241 39.73 7.64 15.91
N LEU A 242 38.97 7.29 14.87
CA LEU A 242 37.66 7.88 14.61
C LEU A 242 36.66 7.52 15.73
N SER A 243 35.78 8.45 16.08
CA SER A 243 34.79 8.24 17.13
C SER A 243 33.85 7.07 16.81
N PRO A 244 33.37 6.30 17.80
CA PRO A 244 32.46 5.17 17.58
C PRO A 244 31.23 5.55 16.76
N ALA A 245 30.63 6.72 17.02
CA ALA A 245 29.50 7.22 16.26
C ALA A 245 29.82 7.43 14.77
N ARG A 246 30.99 7.99 14.45
CA ARG A 246 31.42 8.19 13.05
C ARG A 246 31.69 6.85 12.36
N VAL A 247 32.33 5.90 13.05
CA VAL A 247 32.54 4.55 12.52
C VAL A 247 31.20 3.87 12.21
N VAL A 248 30.21 3.99 13.10
CA VAL A 248 28.89 3.36 12.93
C VAL A 248 28.06 4.07 11.87
N PHE A 249 27.77 5.36 12.00
CA PHE A 249 26.79 6.04 11.15
C PHE A 249 27.36 6.45 9.78
N VAL A 250 28.64 6.82 9.70
CA VAL A 250 29.24 7.30 8.45
C VAL A 250 29.86 6.16 7.64
N HIS A 251 30.60 5.26 8.29
CA HIS A 251 31.30 4.18 7.60
C HIS A 251 30.49 2.87 7.57
N GLY A 252 29.78 2.54 8.66
CA GLY A 252 28.99 1.32 8.75
C GLY A 252 27.64 1.45 8.03
N LEU A 253 26.76 2.29 8.57
CA LEU A 253 25.37 2.41 8.15
C LEU A 253 25.23 2.78 6.68
N ARG A 254 26.06 3.69 6.17
CA ARG A 254 26.03 4.09 4.76
C ARG A 254 26.19 2.89 3.80
N ASN A 255 27.02 1.91 4.15
CA ASN A 255 27.21 0.71 3.34
C ASN A 255 26.15 -0.35 3.64
N ALA A 256 25.72 -0.46 4.90
CA ALA A 256 24.63 -1.35 5.30
C ALA A 256 23.26 -0.90 4.76
N LEU A 257 23.10 0.36 4.34
CA LEU A 257 21.87 0.87 3.77
C LEU A 257 21.56 0.33 2.36
N ILE A 258 22.54 -0.21 1.63
CA ILE A 258 22.31 -0.66 0.25
C ILE A 258 21.26 -1.80 0.21
N PRO A 259 21.38 -2.89 1.00
CA PRO A 259 20.32 -3.91 1.08
C PRO A 259 19.04 -3.38 1.74
N VAL A 260 19.16 -2.50 2.74
CA VAL A 260 17.99 -1.95 3.47
C VAL A 260 17.09 -1.13 2.55
N LEU A 261 17.66 -0.24 1.73
CA LEU A 261 16.91 0.54 0.76
C LEU A 261 16.18 -0.33 -0.26
N THR A 262 16.78 -1.47 -0.63
CA THR A 262 16.15 -2.44 -1.53
C THR A 262 14.90 -3.04 -0.87
N VAL A 263 15.03 -3.45 0.38
CA VAL A 263 13.90 -3.97 1.17
C VAL A 263 12.81 -2.92 1.35
N VAL A 264 13.17 -1.69 1.75
CA VAL A 264 12.24 -0.57 1.90
C VAL A 264 11.45 -0.34 0.61
N GLY A 265 12.13 -0.36 -0.54
CA GLY A 265 11.48 -0.25 -1.85
C GLY A 265 10.43 -1.34 -2.07
N LEU A 266 10.76 -2.61 -1.81
CA LEU A 266 9.82 -3.72 -1.95
C LEU A 266 8.61 -3.63 -0.99
N GLN A 267 8.78 -2.95 0.16
CA GLN A 267 7.68 -2.74 1.10
C GLN A 267 6.64 -1.75 0.60
N VAL A 268 6.98 -0.82 -0.32
CA VAL A 268 6.02 0.19 -0.80
C VAL A 268 4.81 -0.45 -1.49
N GLY A 269 5.05 -1.39 -2.42
CA GLY A 269 3.95 -2.12 -3.08
C GLY A 269 3.16 -3.02 -2.12
N THR A 270 3.86 -3.61 -1.15
CA THR A 270 3.24 -4.46 -0.11
C THR A 270 2.32 -3.67 0.80
N LEU A 271 2.70 -2.44 1.16
CA LEU A 271 1.91 -1.53 1.99
C LEU A 271 0.60 -1.15 1.32
N LEU A 272 0.61 -0.83 0.03
CA LEU A 272 -0.61 -0.50 -0.71
C LEU A 272 -1.60 -1.67 -0.75
N ALA A 273 -1.10 -2.91 -0.91
CA ALA A 273 -1.93 -4.10 -0.85
C ALA A 273 -2.42 -4.41 0.59
N GLY A 274 -1.55 -4.22 1.59
CA GLY A 274 -1.87 -4.47 3.00
C GLY A 274 -2.79 -3.41 3.63
N ALA A 275 -2.83 -2.20 3.07
CA ALA A 275 -3.64 -1.10 3.55
C ALA A 275 -5.13 -1.44 3.58
N VAL A 276 -5.63 -2.27 2.66
CA VAL A 276 -7.06 -2.64 2.55
C VAL A 276 -7.66 -3.08 3.89
N LEU A 277 -6.98 -3.96 4.62
CA LEU A 277 -7.47 -4.46 5.90
C LEU A 277 -7.38 -3.40 6.99
N THR A 278 -6.27 -2.66 7.06
CA THR A 278 -6.11 -1.56 8.01
C THR A 278 -7.18 -0.48 7.79
N GLU A 279 -7.43 -0.12 6.53
CA GLU A 279 -8.45 0.87 6.19
C GLU A 279 -9.85 0.43 6.61
N THR A 280 -10.18 -0.85 6.40
CA THR A 280 -11.46 -1.40 6.81
C THR A 280 -11.63 -1.34 8.33
N ILE A 281 -10.61 -1.73 9.09
CA ILE A 281 -10.65 -1.81 10.56
C ILE A 281 -10.77 -0.42 11.20
N PHE A 282 -9.98 0.53 10.71
CA PHE A 282 -9.97 1.90 11.23
C PHE A 282 -11.01 2.80 10.54
N SER A 283 -11.86 2.23 9.68
CA SER A 283 -12.81 2.96 8.83
C SER A 283 -12.16 4.09 8.00
N TRP A 284 -10.88 3.95 7.69
CA TRP A 284 -10.12 4.90 6.89
C TRP A 284 -10.69 4.97 5.46
N PRO A 285 -11.07 6.15 4.96
CA PRO A 285 -11.71 6.31 3.65
C PRO A 285 -10.67 6.26 2.53
N GLY A 286 -10.06 5.08 2.33
CA GLY A 286 -9.10 4.80 1.25
C GLY A 286 -9.67 3.88 0.16
N ILE A 287 -8.86 3.63 -0.86
CA ILE A 287 -9.23 2.82 -2.04
C ILE A 287 -9.46 1.34 -1.69
N GLY A 288 -8.83 0.84 -0.63
CA GLY A 288 -8.99 -0.53 -0.18
C GLY A 288 -10.35 -0.75 0.45
N LYS A 289 -10.73 0.11 1.41
CA LYS A 289 -12.08 0.11 2.00
C LYS A 289 -13.16 0.27 0.92
N TRP A 290 -12.97 1.21 0.00
CA TRP A 290 -13.87 1.42 -1.15
C TRP A 290 -14.08 0.18 -2.00
N LEU A 291 -13.00 -0.55 -2.31
CA LEU A 291 -13.10 -1.79 -3.07
C LEU A 291 -13.87 -2.87 -2.28
N ILE A 292 -13.63 -3.00 -0.98
CA ILE A 292 -14.35 -3.97 -0.13
C ILE A 292 -15.86 -3.64 -0.08
N GLU A 293 -16.20 -2.36 0.07
CA GLU A 293 -17.60 -1.91 0.03
C GLU A 293 -18.25 -2.20 -1.33
N ALA A 294 -17.54 -1.96 -2.43
CA ALA A 294 -18.04 -2.25 -3.78
C ALA A 294 -18.26 -3.74 -4.02
N ILE A 295 -17.39 -4.61 -3.48
CA ILE A 295 -17.58 -6.06 -3.50
C ILE A 295 -18.85 -6.44 -2.73
N GLY A 296 -19.05 -5.88 -1.53
CA GLY A 296 -20.25 -6.12 -0.73
C GLY A 296 -21.53 -5.63 -1.40
N ALA A 297 -21.46 -4.48 -2.09
CA ALA A 297 -22.56 -3.88 -2.82
C ALA A 297 -22.80 -4.47 -4.22
N ARG A 298 -21.94 -5.41 -4.67
CA ARG A 298 -21.94 -5.97 -6.03
C ARG A 298 -21.85 -4.90 -7.13
N ASP A 299 -21.07 -3.85 -6.87
CA ASP A 299 -20.80 -2.79 -7.84
C ASP A 299 -19.74 -3.25 -8.86
N TYR A 300 -20.18 -4.01 -9.86
CA TYR A 300 -19.26 -4.68 -10.79
C TYR A 300 -18.29 -3.75 -11.52
N PRO A 301 -18.69 -2.58 -12.06
CA PRO A 301 -17.75 -1.64 -12.69
C PRO A 301 -16.64 -1.20 -11.73
N VAL A 302 -17.00 -0.85 -10.49
CA VAL A 302 -16.03 -0.47 -9.46
C VAL A 302 -15.11 -1.64 -9.11
N VAL A 303 -15.65 -2.84 -8.93
CA VAL A 303 -14.82 -4.02 -8.62
C VAL A 303 -13.86 -4.32 -9.77
N GLN A 304 -14.33 -4.30 -11.02
CA GLN A 304 -13.50 -4.62 -12.20
C GLN A 304 -12.33 -3.65 -12.34
N ASN A 305 -12.70 -2.38 -12.40
CA ASN A 305 -11.78 -1.32 -12.79
C ASN A 305 -11.01 -0.80 -11.58
N GLY A 306 -11.57 -0.88 -10.37
CA GLY A 306 -10.85 -0.64 -9.12
C GLY A 306 -9.73 -1.65 -8.89
N ILE A 307 -9.96 -2.95 -9.09
CA ILE A 307 -8.88 -3.96 -9.02
C ILE A 307 -7.82 -3.68 -10.08
N LEU A 308 -8.23 -3.36 -11.32
CA LEU A 308 -7.30 -3.00 -12.39
C LEU A 308 -6.44 -1.79 -12.00
N LEU A 309 -7.05 -0.71 -11.51
CA LEU A 309 -6.36 0.51 -11.09
C LEU A 309 -5.36 0.26 -9.96
N ILE A 310 -5.77 -0.47 -8.91
CA ILE A 310 -4.89 -0.82 -7.79
C ILE A 310 -3.72 -1.68 -8.28
N ALA A 311 -3.98 -2.66 -9.15
CA ALA A 311 -2.92 -3.51 -9.70
C ALA A 311 -1.94 -2.69 -10.57
N CYS A 312 -2.45 -1.77 -11.40
CA CYS A 312 -1.63 -0.85 -12.18
C CYS A 312 -0.78 0.06 -11.31
N LEU A 313 -1.36 0.59 -10.22
CA LEU A 313 -0.65 1.41 -9.25
C LEU A 313 0.49 0.63 -8.58
N VAL A 314 0.22 -0.61 -8.13
CA VAL A 314 1.25 -1.47 -7.52
C VAL A 314 2.36 -1.79 -8.52
N ILE A 315 2.02 -2.08 -9.76
CA ILE A 315 2.98 -2.31 -10.85
C ILE A 315 3.84 -1.05 -11.08
N LEU A 316 3.21 0.12 -11.16
CA LEU A 316 3.89 1.39 -11.37
C LEU A 316 4.86 1.69 -10.23
N VAL A 317 4.42 1.51 -8.98
CA VAL A 317 5.24 1.69 -7.79
C VAL A 317 6.43 0.73 -7.79
N ASN A 318 6.20 -0.55 -8.06
CA ASN A 318 7.29 -1.53 -8.15
C ASN A 318 8.28 -1.18 -9.26
N PHE A 319 7.79 -0.75 -10.42
CA PHE A 319 8.64 -0.29 -11.52
C PHE A 319 9.49 0.92 -11.14
N VAL A 320 8.92 1.91 -10.46
CA VAL A 320 9.65 3.08 -9.93
C VAL A 320 10.71 2.64 -8.92
N VAL A 321 10.36 1.78 -7.98
CA VAL A 321 11.29 1.21 -6.99
C VAL A 321 12.43 0.48 -7.65
N ASP A 322 12.14 -0.34 -8.66
CA ASP A 322 13.13 -1.11 -9.40
C ASP A 322 14.12 -0.22 -10.17
N ILE A 323 13.64 0.91 -10.69
CA ILE A 323 14.49 1.93 -11.31
C ILE A 323 15.37 2.61 -10.25
N LEU A 324 14.78 3.05 -9.13
CA LEU A 324 15.51 3.68 -8.03
C LEU A 324 16.59 2.75 -7.47
N TYR A 325 16.28 1.46 -7.34
CA TYR A 325 17.24 0.42 -6.99
C TYR A 325 18.36 0.29 -8.02
N GLY A 326 18.01 0.26 -9.31
CA GLY A 326 18.97 0.32 -10.43
C GLY A 326 19.91 1.52 -10.38
N PHE A 327 19.46 2.65 -9.83
CA PHE A 327 20.30 3.82 -9.58
C PHE A 327 21.17 3.68 -8.34
N ALA A 328 20.61 3.20 -7.22
CA ALA A 328 21.30 3.08 -5.94
C ALA A 328 22.39 1.98 -5.92
N ASN A 329 22.21 0.88 -6.67
CA ASN A 329 23.17 -0.22 -6.73
C ASN A 329 23.61 -0.50 -8.19
N PRO A 330 24.77 -0.01 -8.63
CA PRO A 330 25.25 -0.23 -9.99
C PRO A 330 25.51 -1.71 -10.33
N ARG A 331 25.72 -2.59 -9.33
CA ARG A 331 26.08 -4.00 -9.55
C ARG A 331 24.96 -4.83 -10.18
N ILE A 332 23.71 -4.45 -9.93
CA ILE A 332 22.52 -5.12 -10.47
C ILE A 332 22.23 -4.74 -11.92
N ARG A 333 22.90 -3.70 -12.46
CA ARG A 333 22.79 -3.33 -13.88
C ARG A 333 23.40 -4.36 -14.83
N HIS A 334 24.23 -5.27 -14.30
CA HIS A 334 25.09 -6.17 -15.08
C HIS A 334 24.82 -7.67 -14.82
N GLN A 335 23.87 -8.03 -13.96
CA GLN A 335 23.40 -9.41 -13.88
C GLN A 335 22.58 -9.70 -15.14
N ARG A 336 23.18 -10.46 -16.05
CA ARG A 336 22.61 -10.90 -17.33
C ARG A 336 21.39 -11.78 -17.12
#